data_AF-N6SWF8-F1
#
_entry.id   AF-N6SWF8-F1
#
_cell.length_a   1.000
_cell.length_b   1.000
_cell.length_c   1.000
_cell.angle_alpha   90.00
_cell.angle_beta   90.00
_cell.angle_gamma   90.00
#
_symmetry.space_group_name_H-M   'P 1'
#
loop_
_entity.id
_entity.type
_entity.pdbx_description
1 polymer ?
#
loop_
_entity_poly.entity_id
_entity_poly.type
_entity_poly.pdbx_seq_one_letter_code
_entity_poly.pdbx_strand_id
1 'polypeptide(L)'
;MWGFFRSKPVLRSKMMIIGAVWMVWWVGACGAATLQLTEQDFPEIHFMNLTADPCTDFYQFACGNFGNLHPLRDGQALIDQFSLLEDALAETVQGLLSAPIRGDDAAVVKKAKFAFQACTDRTFSETIGLRSPEVEVVNKYGGFPILGGRYGGANPEPSWNEIADIAAEFGISIFFTPSLYADALNASRNLLRVV
;
A
#
# COMPACT_ATOMS: atom_id res chain seq x y z
N MET A 1 11.40 -16.73 34.14
CA MET A 1 10.52 -16.48 35.30
C MET A 1 9.09 -16.68 34.82
N TRP A 2 8.64 -17.93 34.72
CA TRP A 2 7.29 -18.32 34.29
C TRP A 2 6.74 -19.20 35.40
N GLY A 3 5.72 -18.70 36.09
CA GLY A 3 5.06 -19.38 37.20
C GLY A 3 4.00 -20.33 36.68
N PHE A 4 4.31 -21.63 36.75
CA PHE A 4 3.34 -22.71 36.81
C PHE A 4 2.40 -22.51 38.00
N PHE A 5 1.08 -22.57 37.80
CA PHE A 5 0.16 -22.96 38.86
C PHE A 5 -0.55 -24.25 38.48
N ARG A 6 -0.35 -25.24 39.37
CA ARG A 6 -0.77 -26.63 39.27
C ARG A 6 -2.12 -26.78 40.00
N SER A 7 -3.07 -27.45 39.35
CA SER A 7 -4.08 -28.41 39.88
C SER A 7 -4.68 -28.24 41.29
N LYS A 8 -6.01 -28.48 41.41
CA LYS A 8 -6.56 -29.67 42.10
C LYS A 8 -7.96 -30.06 41.56
N PRO A 9 -8.27 -31.37 41.46
CA PRO A 9 -9.58 -31.92 41.09
C PRO A 9 -10.28 -32.61 42.28
N VAL A 10 -11.62 -32.54 42.36
CA VAL A 10 -12.51 -33.51 43.06
C VAL A 10 -13.91 -33.31 42.43
N LEU A 11 -14.53 -34.27 41.74
CA LEU A 11 -15.41 -35.25 42.36
C LEU A 11 -15.66 -36.43 41.42
N ARG A 12 -15.56 -37.62 41.99
CA ARG A 12 -15.82 -38.93 41.38
C ARG A 12 -17.26 -39.33 41.73
N SER A 13 -18.08 -39.74 40.76
CA SER A 13 -19.20 -40.64 41.07
C SER A 13 -19.57 -41.55 39.89
N LYS A 14 -19.22 -42.83 40.11
CA LYS A 14 -19.80 -44.11 39.68
C LYS A 14 -20.78 -44.14 38.48
N MET A 15 -20.26 -44.68 37.39
CA MET A 15 -20.77 -45.81 36.58
C MET A 15 -22.22 -46.29 36.82
N MET A 16 -23.08 -46.16 35.79
CA MET A 16 -23.98 -47.25 35.40
C MET A 16 -24.39 -47.12 33.92
N ILE A 17 -24.06 -48.17 33.18
CA ILE A 17 -24.50 -48.48 31.82
C ILE A 17 -26.02 -48.66 31.86
N ILE A 18 -26.76 -47.94 31.01
CA ILE A 18 -27.98 -48.32 30.27
C ILE A 18 -28.40 -47.06 29.50
N GLY A 19 -28.49 -47.14 28.16
CA GLY A 19 -29.08 -46.05 27.37
C GLY A 19 -28.49 -45.79 25.99
N ALA A 20 -27.86 -46.76 25.34
CA ALA A 20 -27.34 -46.63 23.96
C ALA A 20 -28.45 -46.50 22.87
N VAL A 21 -29.69 -46.19 23.23
CA VAL A 21 -30.83 -46.07 22.30
C VAL A 21 -31.27 -44.61 22.09
N TRP A 22 -30.84 -43.68 22.95
CA TRP A 22 -31.16 -42.24 22.79
C TRP A 22 -30.12 -41.44 21.99
N MET A 23 -29.00 -42.05 21.58
CA MET A 23 -27.92 -41.35 20.86
C MET A 23 -28.18 -41.14 19.36
N VAL A 24 -29.21 -41.74 18.76
CA VAL A 24 -29.46 -41.62 17.30
C VAL A 24 -30.30 -40.39 16.95
N TRP A 25 -30.94 -39.74 17.92
CA TRP A 25 -31.70 -38.49 17.71
C TRP A 25 -30.92 -37.22 18.04
N TRP A 26 -29.64 -37.33 18.42
CA TRP A 26 -28.79 -36.21 18.82
C TRP A 26 -27.57 -36.02 17.91
N VAL A 27 -27.71 -36.35 16.63
CA VAL A 27 -26.74 -36.00 15.57
C VAL A 27 -27.31 -34.89 14.65
N GLY A 28 -28.43 -34.28 15.04
CA GLY A 28 -29.12 -33.20 14.32
C GLY A 28 -28.91 -31.81 14.89
N ALA A 29 -27.93 -31.60 15.77
CA ALA A 29 -27.58 -30.29 16.26
C ALA A 29 -26.08 -30.07 16.07
N CYS A 30 -25.72 -29.41 14.97
CA CYS A 30 -24.63 -28.44 15.08
C CYS A 30 -25.05 -27.55 16.25
N GLY A 31 -24.38 -27.69 17.40
CA GLY A 31 -24.79 -27.02 18.62
C GLY A 31 -25.04 -25.56 18.30
N ALA A 32 -26.20 -25.04 18.71
CA ALA A 32 -26.60 -23.66 18.56
C ALA A 32 -25.75 -22.75 19.48
N ALA A 33 -24.42 -22.79 19.34
CA ALA A 33 -23.66 -21.58 19.37
C ALA A 33 -23.96 -20.91 18.03
N THR A 34 -24.98 -20.05 18.00
CA THR A 34 -24.98 -18.98 17.02
C THR A 34 -23.60 -18.34 17.15
N LEU A 35 -22.72 -18.54 16.18
CA LEU A 35 -21.59 -17.65 15.94
C LEU A 35 -22.25 -16.30 15.66
N GLN A 36 -22.59 -15.58 16.72
CA GLN A 36 -22.95 -14.19 16.66
C GLN A 36 -21.64 -13.51 16.35
N LEU A 37 -21.35 -13.35 15.07
CA LEU A 37 -20.28 -12.48 14.60
C LEU A 37 -20.65 -11.09 15.08
N THR A 38 -19.95 -10.65 16.12
CA THR A 38 -20.14 -9.30 16.65
C THR A 38 -19.26 -8.33 15.89
N GLU A 39 -19.52 -7.02 16.00
CA GLU A 39 -18.66 -5.97 15.43
C GLU A 39 -17.17 -6.12 15.84
N GLN A 40 -16.90 -6.82 16.94
CA GLN A 40 -15.54 -7.07 17.42
C GLN A 40 -14.83 -8.19 16.66
N ASP A 41 -15.56 -9.05 15.95
CA ASP A 41 -15.01 -10.17 15.19
C ASP A 41 -14.79 -9.81 13.71
N PHE A 42 -15.65 -8.96 13.14
CA PHE A 42 -15.59 -8.49 11.76
C PHE A 42 -16.07 -7.03 11.65
N PRO A 43 -15.17 -6.03 11.73
CA PRO A 43 -15.56 -4.62 11.67
C PRO A 43 -16.17 -4.22 10.32
N GLU A 44 -15.95 -4.98 9.25
CA GLU A 44 -16.48 -4.70 7.92
C GLU A 44 -17.99 -4.96 7.79
N ILE A 45 -18.64 -5.57 8.80
CA ILE A 45 -20.10 -5.81 8.76
C ILE A 45 -20.91 -4.51 8.63
N HIS A 46 -20.33 -3.37 9.05
CA HIS A 46 -20.94 -2.05 8.92
C HIS A 46 -21.09 -1.57 7.47
N PHE A 47 -20.31 -2.14 6.55
CA PHE A 47 -20.38 -1.79 5.13
C PHE A 47 -21.60 -2.40 4.43
N MET A 48 -22.18 -3.45 5.02
CA MET A 48 -23.33 -4.16 4.45
C MET A 48 -24.61 -3.36 4.58
N ASN A 49 -25.39 -3.32 3.49
CA ASN A 49 -26.78 -2.86 3.50
C ASN A 49 -27.72 -4.06 3.45
N LEU A 50 -28.16 -4.51 4.63
CA LEU A 50 -29.05 -5.66 4.80
C LEU A 50 -30.46 -5.47 4.21
N THR A 51 -30.80 -4.27 3.73
CA THR A 51 -32.09 -4.02 3.05
C THR A 51 -32.04 -4.33 1.55
N ALA A 52 -30.84 -4.39 0.96
CA ALA A 52 -30.66 -4.81 -0.43
C ALA A 52 -30.73 -6.33 -0.55
N ASP A 53 -31.36 -6.84 -1.61
CA ASP A 53 -31.42 -8.27 -1.88
C ASP A 53 -30.08 -8.77 -2.46
N PRO A 54 -29.35 -9.67 -1.77
CA PRO A 54 -28.07 -10.20 -2.25
C PRO A 54 -28.19 -10.98 -3.56
N CYS A 55 -29.36 -11.55 -3.87
CA CYS A 55 -29.58 -12.30 -5.11
C CYS A 55 -29.73 -11.38 -6.33
N THR A 56 -30.06 -10.11 -6.11
CA THR A 56 -30.30 -9.12 -7.17
C THR A 56 -29.12 -8.16 -7.33
N ASP A 57 -28.59 -7.62 -6.24
CA ASP A 57 -27.43 -6.74 -6.23
C ASP A 57 -26.55 -7.03 -5.01
N PHE A 58 -25.61 -7.97 -5.19
CA PHE A 58 -24.70 -8.37 -4.13
C PHE A 58 -23.75 -7.24 -3.72
N TYR A 59 -23.42 -6.32 -4.63
CA TYR A 59 -22.57 -5.18 -4.30
C TYR A 59 -23.27 -4.23 -3.34
N GLN A 60 -24.54 -3.89 -3.59
CA GLN A 60 -25.32 -3.09 -2.66
C GLN A 60 -25.54 -3.81 -1.33
N PHE A 61 -25.81 -5.12 -1.34
CA PHE A 61 -25.92 -5.88 -0.10
C PHE A 61 -24.63 -5.84 0.73
N ALA A 62 -23.47 -6.10 0.12
CA ALA A 62 -22.20 -6.22 0.82
C ALA A 62 -21.54 -4.87 1.16
N CYS A 63 -21.67 -3.87 0.30
CA CYS A 63 -20.92 -2.61 0.36
C CYS A 63 -21.81 -1.36 0.31
N GLY A 64 -23.14 -1.49 0.28
CA GLY A 64 -24.06 -0.37 0.04
C GLY A 64 -23.96 0.78 1.04
N ASN A 65 -23.39 0.54 2.24
CA ASN A 65 -23.13 1.58 3.22
C ASN A 65 -21.71 2.16 3.17
N PHE A 66 -20.77 1.52 2.46
CA PHE A 66 -19.35 1.90 2.43
C PHE A 66 -19.14 3.36 2.02
N GLY A 67 -19.74 3.79 0.91
CA GLY A 67 -19.58 5.17 0.42
C GLY A 67 -20.15 6.25 1.35
N ASN A 68 -21.12 5.89 2.20
CA ASN A 68 -21.67 6.80 3.22
C ASN A 68 -20.73 6.94 4.42
N LEU A 69 -20.03 5.86 4.78
CA LEU A 69 -19.06 5.81 5.87
C LEU A 69 -17.70 6.39 5.45
N HIS A 70 -17.33 6.20 4.20
CA HIS A 70 -16.07 6.62 3.59
C HIS A 70 -16.33 7.49 2.36
N PRO A 71 -16.78 8.74 2.54
CA PRO A 71 -16.95 9.67 1.44
C PRO A 71 -15.59 9.98 0.79
N LEU A 72 -15.59 10.21 -0.52
CA LEU A 72 -14.41 10.64 -1.26
C LEU A 72 -13.88 11.97 -0.68
N ARG A 73 -12.59 12.00 -0.34
CA ARG A 73 -11.89 13.22 0.10
C ARG A 73 -11.47 14.04 -1.12
N ASP A 74 -11.21 15.33 -0.90
CA ASP A 74 -10.73 16.22 -1.95
C ASP A 74 -9.44 15.69 -2.58
N GLY A 75 -9.42 15.63 -3.92
CA GLY A 75 -8.29 15.13 -4.68
C GLY A 75 -8.23 13.60 -4.83
N GLN A 76 -9.15 12.84 -4.23
CA GLN A 76 -9.26 11.40 -4.47
C GLN A 76 -10.28 11.10 -5.58
N ALA A 77 -9.89 10.25 -6.53
CA ALA A 77 -10.78 9.78 -7.59
C ALA A 77 -11.58 8.52 -7.19
N LEU A 78 -11.06 7.74 -6.24
CA LEU A 78 -11.62 6.47 -5.80
C LEU A 78 -11.25 6.25 -4.32
N ILE A 79 -12.16 5.59 -3.59
CA ILE A 79 -11.92 5.10 -2.24
C ILE A 79 -12.52 3.69 -2.14
N ASP A 80 -11.71 2.76 -1.65
CA ASP A 80 -12.06 1.37 -1.41
C ASP A 80 -11.27 0.83 -0.21
N GLN A 81 -11.45 -0.46 0.10
CA GLN A 81 -10.76 -1.11 1.21
C GLN A 81 -9.22 -1.06 1.09
N PHE A 82 -8.69 -1.12 -0.14
CA PHE A 82 -7.24 -1.05 -0.36
C PHE A 82 -6.72 0.37 -0.10
N SER A 83 -7.48 1.38 -0.51
CA SER A 83 -7.18 2.79 -0.22
C SER A 83 -7.08 3.04 1.28
N LEU A 84 -8.01 2.49 2.08
CA LEU A 84 -7.97 2.61 3.54
C LEU A 84 -6.73 1.93 4.15
N LEU A 85 -6.34 0.77 3.62
CA LEU A 85 -5.15 0.06 4.07
C LEU A 85 -3.86 0.81 3.68
N GLU A 86 -3.81 1.35 2.47
CA GLU A 86 -2.68 2.16 1.98
C GLU A 86 -2.49 3.42 2.83
N ASP A 87 -3.59 4.11 3.18
CA ASP A 87 -3.56 5.25 4.10
C ASP A 87 -2.96 4.87 5.46
N ALA A 88 -3.47 3.80 6.09
CA ALA A 88 -2.99 3.35 7.39
C ALA A 88 -1.51 2.91 7.36
N LEU A 89 -1.09 2.29 6.25
CA LEU A 89 0.31 1.95 6.02
C LEU A 89 1.17 3.20 5.84
N ALA A 90 0.72 4.17 5.05
CA ALA A 90 1.41 5.42 4.81
C ALA A 90 1.61 6.20 6.12
N GLU A 91 0.59 6.27 6.98
CA GLU A 91 0.70 6.88 8.31
C GLU A 91 1.76 6.19 9.17
N THR A 92 1.77 4.85 9.17
CA THR A 92 2.76 4.06 9.91
C THR A 92 4.18 4.32 9.41
N VAL A 93 4.38 4.28 8.08
CA VAL A 93 5.68 4.53 7.44
C VAL A 93 6.13 5.96 7.69
N GLN A 94 5.23 6.94 7.59
CA GLN A 94 5.51 8.33 7.92
C GLN A 94 5.97 8.49 9.36
N GLY A 95 5.34 7.82 10.32
CA GLY A 95 5.79 7.82 11.73
C GLY A 95 7.21 7.28 11.90
N LEU A 96 7.56 6.21 11.17
CA LEU A 96 8.90 5.62 11.21
C LEU A 96 9.97 6.51 10.57
N LEU A 97 9.65 7.14 9.43
CA LEU A 97 10.61 7.96 8.67
C LEU A 97 10.78 9.37 9.25
N SER A 98 9.76 9.91 9.91
CA SER A 98 9.83 11.19 10.63
C SER A 98 10.56 11.12 11.96
N ALA A 99 10.72 9.91 12.52
CA ALA A 99 11.45 9.72 13.78
C ALA A 99 12.92 10.18 13.66
N PRO A 100 13.53 10.71 14.74
CA PRO A 100 14.93 11.12 14.73
C PRO A 100 15.86 10.02 14.23
N ILE A 101 16.88 10.41 13.47
CA ILE A 101 17.92 9.50 13.01
C ILE A 101 18.83 9.17 14.19
N ARG A 102 18.95 7.89 14.52
CA ARG A 102 19.77 7.44 15.65
C ARG A 102 21.16 7.02 15.19
N GLY A 103 22.14 7.10 16.09
CA GLY A 103 23.51 6.67 15.81
C GLY A 103 23.62 5.18 15.46
N ASP A 104 22.78 4.35 16.09
CA ASP A 104 22.68 2.90 15.92
C ASP A 104 21.80 2.45 14.74
N ASP A 105 21.11 3.37 14.05
CA ASP A 105 20.31 3.01 12.87
C ASP A 105 21.20 2.44 11.75
N ALA A 106 20.71 1.40 11.07
CA ALA A 106 21.37 0.84 9.89
C ALA A 106 21.52 1.90 8.79
N ALA A 107 22.59 1.81 7.99
CA ALA A 107 22.89 2.81 6.96
C ALA A 107 21.74 3.01 5.95
N VAL A 108 21.02 1.93 5.62
CA VAL A 108 19.85 1.97 4.72
C VAL A 108 18.69 2.76 5.34
N VAL A 109 18.44 2.56 6.63
CA VAL A 109 17.38 3.28 7.38
C VAL A 109 17.72 4.76 7.47
N LYS A 110 18.99 5.09 7.75
CA LYS A 110 19.45 6.49 7.77
C LYS A 110 19.20 7.17 6.42
N LYS A 111 19.56 6.52 5.31
CA LYS A 111 19.30 7.05 3.95
C LYS A 111 17.82 7.29 3.69
N ALA A 112 16.94 6.34 4.06
CA ALA A 112 15.50 6.49 3.90
C ALA A 112 14.94 7.67 4.71
N LYS A 113 15.36 7.81 5.98
CA LYS A 113 14.98 8.95 6.84
C LYS A 113 15.48 10.29 6.27
N PHE A 114 16.73 10.36 5.80
CA PHE A 114 17.26 11.57 5.16
C PHE A 114 16.49 11.95 3.90
N ALA A 115 16.20 10.99 3.02
CA ALA A 115 15.42 11.24 1.82
C ALA A 115 14.00 11.73 2.16
N PHE A 116 13.36 11.14 3.17
CA PHE A 116 12.05 11.58 3.66
C PHE A 116 12.08 13.01 4.21
N GLN A 117 13.08 13.34 5.03
CA GLN A 117 13.24 14.70 5.58
C GLN A 117 13.51 15.73 4.47
N ALA A 118 14.35 15.41 3.49
CA ALA A 118 14.63 16.29 2.36
C ALA A 118 13.37 16.55 1.50
N CYS A 119 12.49 15.56 1.37
CA CYS A 119 11.25 15.68 0.60
C CYS A 119 10.15 16.47 1.35
N THR A 120 10.12 16.39 2.69
CA THR A 120 9.08 17.01 3.51
C THR A 120 9.42 18.40 4.03
N ASP A 121 10.68 18.83 3.89
CA ASP A 121 11.14 20.17 4.26
C ASP A 121 10.61 21.24 3.29
N ARG A 122 9.45 21.82 3.63
CA ARG A 122 8.84 22.92 2.88
C ARG A 122 9.67 24.20 2.89
N THR A 123 10.42 24.44 3.97
CA THR A 123 11.23 25.67 4.09
C THR A 123 12.38 25.67 3.08
N PHE A 124 13.01 24.51 2.87
CA PHE A 124 14.00 24.34 1.82
C PHE A 124 13.39 24.60 0.45
N SER A 125 12.26 23.96 0.12
CA SER A 125 11.58 24.13 -1.17
C SER A 125 11.18 25.58 -1.47
N GLU A 126 10.67 26.30 -0.47
CA GLU A 126 10.25 27.71 -0.61
C GLU A 126 11.45 28.66 -0.74
N THR A 127 12.57 28.35 -0.07
CA THR A 127 13.79 29.17 -0.09
C THR A 127 14.52 29.06 -1.42
N ILE A 128 14.58 27.86 -2.01
CA ILE A 128 15.23 27.65 -3.32
C ILE A 128 14.36 28.14 -4.49
N GLY A 129 13.03 28.11 -4.35
CA GLY A 129 12.09 28.52 -5.41
C GLY A 129 12.38 27.85 -6.76
N LEU A 130 12.22 28.58 -7.87
CA LEU A 130 12.60 28.12 -9.23
C LEU A 130 14.12 28.08 -9.47
N ARG A 131 14.96 28.34 -8.46
CA ARG A 131 16.41 28.06 -8.54
C ARG A 131 16.65 26.70 -7.93
N SER A 132 16.37 25.70 -8.75
CA SER A 132 16.32 24.32 -8.35
C SER A 132 17.01 23.49 -9.46
N PRO A 133 17.52 22.28 -9.15
CA PRO A 133 18.33 21.46 -10.07
C PRO A 133 17.72 21.30 -11.47
N GLU A 134 16.40 21.45 -11.61
CA GLU A 134 15.66 21.41 -12.87
C GLU A 134 16.16 22.47 -13.86
N VAL A 135 16.46 23.71 -13.41
CA VAL A 135 16.98 24.76 -14.31
C VAL A 135 18.40 24.45 -14.76
N GLU A 136 19.22 23.86 -13.89
CA GLU A 136 20.57 23.43 -14.25
C GLU A 136 20.54 22.29 -15.28
N VAL A 137 19.64 21.31 -15.08
CA VAL A 137 19.41 20.23 -16.04
C VAL A 137 18.93 20.79 -17.38
N VAL A 138 17.92 21.67 -17.38
CA VAL A 138 17.41 22.30 -18.61
C VAL A 138 18.52 23.05 -19.34
N ASN A 139 19.35 23.82 -18.64
CA ASN A 139 20.47 24.55 -19.26
C ASN A 139 21.58 23.60 -19.77
N LYS A 140 21.85 22.49 -19.07
CA LYS A 140 22.83 21.47 -19.49
C LYS A 140 22.49 20.87 -20.84
N TYR A 141 21.20 20.65 -21.13
CA TYR A 141 20.72 20.08 -22.39
C TYR A 141 20.22 21.11 -23.40
N GLY A 142 20.67 22.35 -23.27
CA GLY A 142 20.46 23.36 -24.30
C GLY A 142 19.14 24.12 -24.21
N GLY A 143 18.41 24.07 -23.09
CA GLY A 143 17.24 24.91 -22.80
C GLY A 143 15.89 24.26 -23.13
N PHE A 144 14.79 24.94 -22.77
CA PHE A 144 13.42 24.49 -23.06
C PHE A 144 12.74 25.46 -24.04
N PRO A 145 12.40 25.05 -25.28
CA PRO A 145 11.97 25.96 -26.34
C PRO A 145 10.74 26.83 -26.00
N ILE A 146 9.82 26.33 -25.17
CA ILE A 146 8.57 27.03 -24.81
C ILE A 146 8.83 28.20 -23.83
N LEU A 147 9.93 28.18 -23.09
CA LEU A 147 10.20 29.20 -22.06
C LEU A 147 10.72 30.53 -22.61
N GLY A 148 11.14 30.59 -23.90
CA GLY A 148 11.73 31.77 -24.51
C GLY A 148 12.91 32.36 -23.70
N GLY A 149 13.32 33.61 -23.98
CA GLY A 149 14.22 34.37 -23.09
C GLY A 149 15.46 33.63 -22.55
N ARG A 150 15.73 33.75 -21.24
CA ARG A 150 16.94 33.24 -20.55
C ARG A 150 17.04 31.71 -20.42
N TYR A 151 15.94 30.99 -20.63
CA TYR A 151 15.87 29.52 -20.51
C TYR A 151 15.43 28.85 -21.82
N GLY A 152 15.23 29.65 -22.86
CA GLY A 152 14.88 29.23 -24.21
C GLY A 152 16.14 28.81 -24.93
N GLY A 153 16.18 27.54 -25.31
CA GLY A 153 17.30 27.00 -26.05
C GLY A 153 17.47 27.64 -27.41
N ALA A 154 18.71 28.04 -27.74
CA ALA A 154 19.08 28.42 -29.11
C ALA A 154 19.38 27.20 -30.00
N ASN A 155 19.40 25.99 -29.41
CA ASN A 155 19.91 24.80 -30.08
C ASN A 155 18.83 24.03 -30.85
N PRO A 156 19.23 23.43 -31.99
CA PRO A 156 18.37 22.57 -32.81
C PRO A 156 17.96 21.31 -32.02
N GLU A 157 17.00 20.59 -32.58
CA GLU A 157 16.50 19.31 -32.07
C GLU A 157 17.62 18.45 -31.45
N PRO A 158 17.45 17.94 -30.21
CA PRO A 158 18.48 17.15 -29.56
C PRO A 158 18.78 15.90 -30.37
N SER A 159 20.06 15.51 -30.43
CA SER A 159 20.46 14.27 -31.08
C SER A 159 19.90 13.05 -30.35
N TRP A 160 19.73 11.94 -31.07
CA TRP A 160 19.30 10.67 -30.48
C TRP A 160 20.22 10.19 -29.34
N ASN A 161 21.51 10.54 -29.38
CA ASN A 161 22.45 10.23 -28.31
C ASN A 161 22.19 11.08 -27.07
N GLU A 162 21.94 12.38 -27.21
CA GLU A 162 21.60 13.25 -26.07
C GLU A 162 20.29 12.83 -25.41
N ILE A 163 19.30 12.44 -26.22
CA ILE A 163 18.04 11.88 -25.72
C ILE A 163 18.30 10.58 -24.93
N ALA A 164 19.16 9.71 -25.44
CA ALA A 164 19.53 8.47 -24.75
C ALA A 164 20.29 8.74 -23.45
N ASP A 165 21.19 9.72 -23.43
CA ASP A 165 21.94 10.12 -22.24
C ASP A 165 21.02 10.70 -21.17
N ILE A 166 20.06 11.56 -21.54
CA ILE A 166 19.04 12.06 -20.61
C ILE A 166 18.23 10.90 -20.02
N ALA A 167 17.77 9.98 -20.87
CA ALA A 167 16.99 8.83 -20.42
C ALA A 167 17.80 7.93 -19.47
N ALA A 168 19.09 7.72 -19.73
CA ALA A 168 19.97 6.91 -18.90
C ALA A 168 20.34 7.58 -17.56
N GLU A 169 20.58 8.89 -17.56
CA GLU A 169 20.99 9.64 -16.37
C GLU A 169 19.82 9.87 -15.41
N PHE A 170 18.64 10.23 -15.93
CA PHE A 170 17.47 10.59 -15.10
C PHE A 170 16.40 9.49 -15.02
N GLY A 171 16.52 8.42 -15.81
CA GLY A 171 15.51 7.35 -15.85
C GLY A 171 14.18 7.77 -16.46
N ILE A 172 14.19 8.80 -17.32
CA ILE A 172 12.97 9.35 -17.95
C ILE A 172 12.83 8.79 -19.36
N SER A 173 11.71 8.13 -19.63
CA SER A 173 11.34 7.70 -20.99
C SER A 173 10.77 8.88 -21.78
N ILE A 174 11.45 9.29 -22.85
CA ILE A 174 11.02 10.40 -23.71
C ILE A 174 10.24 9.87 -24.91
N PHE A 175 10.90 9.12 -25.79
CA PHE A 175 10.30 8.53 -27.00
C PHE A 175 10.12 7.01 -26.90
N PHE A 176 11.01 6.38 -26.15
CA PHE A 176 11.11 4.95 -26.00
C PHE A 176 11.22 4.60 -24.52
N THR A 177 10.66 3.47 -24.12
CA THR A 177 10.82 2.97 -22.74
C THR A 177 11.76 1.76 -22.73
N PRO A 178 13.09 1.97 -22.68
CA PRO A 178 14.02 0.87 -22.53
C PRO A 178 13.83 0.22 -21.16
N SER A 179 13.68 -1.10 -21.15
CA SER A 179 13.44 -1.86 -19.93
C SER A 179 14.13 -3.22 -20.00
N LEU A 180 14.67 -3.67 -18.87
CA LEU A 180 15.32 -4.97 -18.75
C LEU A 180 14.29 -5.98 -18.24
N TYR A 181 14.09 -7.06 -19.00
CA TYR A 181 13.23 -8.17 -18.61
C TYR A 181 14.04 -9.46 -18.52
N ALA A 182 13.66 -10.34 -17.60
CA ALA A 182 14.14 -11.71 -17.64
C ALA A 182 13.67 -12.39 -18.93
N ASP A 183 14.56 -13.13 -19.58
CA ASP A 183 14.21 -13.90 -20.78
C ASP A 183 13.17 -14.98 -20.40
N ALA A 184 12.02 -14.95 -21.05
CA ALA A 184 10.91 -15.88 -20.81
C ALA A 184 11.30 -17.34 -21.09
N LEU A 185 12.27 -17.58 -21.98
CA LEU A 185 12.78 -18.91 -22.29
C LEU A 185 13.98 -19.29 -21.41
N ASN A 186 14.67 -18.32 -20.81
CA ASN A 186 15.84 -18.55 -19.96
C ASN A 186 16.02 -17.49 -18.88
N ALA A 187 15.46 -17.73 -17.70
CA ALA A 187 15.50 -16.81 -16.56
C ALA A 187 16.93 -16.47 -16.04
N SER A 188 17.98 -17.14 -16.51
CA SER A 188 19.38 -16.77 -16.20
C SER A 188 19.91 -15.62 -17.05
N ARG A 189 19.13 -15.14 -18.03
CA ARG A 189 19.50 -14.04 -18.94
C ARG A 189 18.48 -12.91 -18.84
N ASN A 190 18.95 -11.70 -19.11
CA ASN A 190 18.11 -10.52 -19.26
C ASN A 190 18.15 -10.05 -20.70
N LEU A 191 17.02 -9.54 -21.19
CA LEU A 191 16.84 -8.97 -22.51
C LEU A 191 16.46 -7.50 -22.37
N LEU A 192 17.01 -6.66 -23.24
CA LEU A 192 16.57 -5.29 -23.39
C LEU A 192 15.31 -5.28 -24.26
N ARG A 193 14.22 -4.70 -23.74
CA ARG A 193 12.98 -4.44 -24.46
C ARG A 193 12.82 -2.94 -24.63
N VAL A 194 12.44 -2.54 -25.85
CA VAL A 194 12.10 -1.16 -26.18
C VAL A 194 10.65 -1.15 -26.63
N VAL A 195 9.80 -0.38 -25.93
CA VAL A 195 8.38 -0.16 -26.24
C VAL A 195 8.19 1.29 -26.66
#